data_AF-A0A967SXI7-F1
#
_entry.id   AF-A0A967SXI7-F1
#
_cell.length_a   1.000
_cell.length_b   1.000
_cell.length_c   1.000
_cell.angle_alpha   90.00
_cell.angle_beta   90.00
_cell.angle_gamma   90.00
#
_symmetry.space_group_name_H-M   'P 1'
#
loop_
_entity.id
_entity.type
_entity.pdbx_description
1 polymer ?
#
loop_
_entity_poly.entity_id
_entity_poly.type
_entity_poly.pdbx_seq_one_letter_code
_entity_poly.pdbx_strand_id
1 'polypeptide(L)'
;METLKEQNFEAINMEALVGFLETNEKIPPRSILLIADDRHFRQYFDTFFRPYYEKWGWPVVNAWISHPEQTQAGLWEENEALAREGWVDYQ
;
A
#
# COMPACT_ATOMS: atom_id res chain seq x y z
N MET A 1 9.16 -10.30 1.16
CA MET A 1 8.77 -9.91 -0.21
C MET A 1 9.44 -10.77 -1.28
N GLU A 2 10.77 -10.90 -1.31
CA GLU A 2 11.48 -11.76 -2.28
C GLU A 2 10.91 -13.18 -2.38
N THR A 3 10.71 -13.87 -1.25
CA THR A 3 10.13 -15.22 -1.23
C THR A 3 8.68 -15.29 -1.76
N LEU A 4 7.92 -14.20 -1.71
CA LEU A 4 6.60 -14.12 -2.35
C LEU A 4 6.77 -14.00 -3.86
N LYS A 5 7.70 -13.17 -4.33
CA LYS A 5 8.00 -13.00 -5.74
C LYS A 5 8.53 -14.30 -6.37
N GLU A 6 9.43 -15.01 -5.69
CA GLU A 6 9.94 -16.33 -6.11
C GLU A 6 8.82 -17.37 -6.26
N GLN A 7 7.73 -17.20 -5.50
CA GLN A 7 6.53 -18.02 -5.57
C GLN A 7 5.48 -17.46 -6.54
N ASN A 8 5.83 -16.52 -7.41
CA ASN A 8 4.95 -15.89 -8.41
C ASN A 8 3.72 -15.19 -7.83
N PHE A 9 3.81 -14.63 -6.63
CA PHE A 9 2.78 -13.71 -6.16
C PHE A 9 2.91 -12.34 -6.85
N GLU A 10 1.83 -11.58 -6.92
CA GLU A 10 1.82 -10.17 -7.34
C GLU A 10 1.01 -9.32 -6.37
N ALA A 11 1.55 -8.15 -5.99
CA ALA A 11 0.81 -7.22 -5.15
C ALA A 11 -0.23 -6.45 -5.99
N ILE A 12 -1.44 -6.33 -5.46
CA ILE A 12 -2.54 -5.57 -6.04
C ILE A 12 -2.91 -4.39 -5.14
N ASN A 13 -3.64 -3.41 -5.68
CA ASN A 13 -4.18 -2.27 -4.94
C ASN A 13 -5.64 -2.50 -4.52
N MET A 14 -6.23 -1.55 -3.80
CA MET A 14 -7.62 -1.64 -3.34
C MET A 14 -8.63 -1.63 -4.48
N GLU A 15 -8.38 -0.88 -5.56
CA GLU A 15 -9.25 -0.89 -6.74
C GLU A 15 -9.38 -2.30 -7.34
N ALA A 16 -8.26 -2.99 -7.55
CA ALA A 16 -8.26 -4.37 -8.04
C ALA A 16 -8.92 -5.34 -7.07
N LEU A 17 -8.75 -5.16 -5.75
CA LEU A 17 -9.44 -5.98 -4.75
C LEU A 17 -10.95 -5.76 -4.79
N VAL A 18 -11.41 -4.51 -4.82
CA VAL A 18 -12.84 -4.16 -4.87
C VAL A 18 -13.48 -4.72 -6.15
N GLY A 19 -12.86 -4.51 -7.31
CA GLY A 19 -13.34 -5.09 -8.57
C GLY A 19 -13.40 -6.62 -8.51
N PHE A 20 -12.41 -7.29 -7.93
CA PHE A 20 -12.46 -8.73 -7.77
C PHE A 20 -13.63 -9.19 -6.87
N LEU A 21 -13.83 -8.53 -5.73
CA LEU A 21 -14.82 -8.95 -4.74
C LEU A 21 -16.26 -8.59 -5.13
N GLU A 22 -16.47 -7.42 -5.72
CA GLU A 22 -17.81 -6.90 -5.98
C GLU A 22 -18.32 -7.25 -7.37
N THR A 23 -17.43 -7.27 -8.37
CA THR A 23 -17.79 -7.46 -9.78
C THR A 23 -17.13 -8.68 -10.42
N ASN A 24 -16.32 -9.44 -9.65
CA ASN A 24 -15.56 -10.58 -10.14
C ASN A 24 -14.64 -10.23 -11.32
N GLU A 25 -14.08 -9.00 -11.30
CA GLU A 25 -13.06 -8.58 -12.24
C GLU A 25 -11.81 -9.44 -12.11
N LYS A 26 -11.09 -9.62 -13.22
CA LYS A 26 -9.90 -10.47 -13.21
C LYS A 26 -8.74 -9.77 -12.50
N ILE A 27 -8.13 -10.47 -11.54
CA ILE A 27 -6.85 -10.10 -10.93
C ILE A 27 -5.76 -11.12 -11.33
N PRO A 28 -4.47 -10.78 -11.20
CA PRO A 28 -3.39 -11.74 -11.40
C PRO A 28 -3.58 -13.00 -10.54
N PRO A 29 -3.24 -14.20 -11.05
CA PRO A 29 -3.19 -15.38 -10.20
C PRO A 29 -2.17 -15.18 -9.09
N ARG A 30 -2.47 -15.68 -7.88
CA ARG A 30 -1.62 -15.49 -6.69
C ARG A 30 -1.44 -14.00 -6.35
N SER A 31 -2.55 -13.26 -6.35
CA SER A 31 -2.54 -11.87 -5.86
C SER A 31 -2.38 -11.83 -4.34
N ILE A 32 -1.65 -10.83 -3.85
CA ILE A 32 -1.57 -10.44 -2.44
C ILE A 32 -1.96 -8.99 -2.26
N LEU A 33 -2.55 -8.66 -1.11
CA LEU A 33 -2.70 -7.29 -0.64
C LEU A 33 -1.65 -7.03 0.44
N LEU A 34 -0.88 -5.96 0.29
CA LEU A 34 0.07 -5.50 1.32
C LEU A 34 -0.58 -4.36 2.08
N ILE A 35 -0.74 -4.51 3.39
CA ILE A 35 -1.37 -3.50 4.26
C ILE A 35 -0.38 -3.08 5.34
N ALA A 36 -0.26 -1.78 5.55
CA ALA A 36 0.39 -1.19 6.71
C ALA A 36 -0.68 -0.54 7.60
N ASP A 37 -0.81 -1.02 8.83
CA ASP A 37 -1.66 -0.42 9.86
C ASP A 37 -0.93 0.72 10.59
N ASP A 38 -1.66 1.40 11.48
CA ASP A 38 -1.20 2.51 12.31
C ASP A 38 -0.84 3.79 11.54
N ARG A 39 -0.33 4.78 12.29
CA ARG A 39 0.18 6.04 11.75
C ARG A 39 1.68 5.97 11.63
N HIS A 40 2.15 5.77 10.40
CA HIS A 40 3.57 5.75 10.09
C HIS A 40 4.02 7.01 9.34
N PHE A 41 5.22 7.48 9.65
CA PHE A 41 5.91 8.52 8.88
C PHE A 41 6.33 8.00 7.50
N ARG A 42 6.57 8.92 6.57
CA ARG A 42 7.10 8.68 5.22
C ARG A 42 8.27 7.70 5.21
N GLN A 43 9.20 7.85 6.15
CA GLN A 43 10.39 7.03 6.26
C GLN A 43 10.08 5.52 6.37
N TYR A 44 8.98 5.14 7.03
CA TYR A 44 8.57 3.75 7.16
C TYR A 44 8.27 3.14 5.79
N PHE A 45 7.46 3.84 4.99
CA PHE A 45 7.10 3.42 3.64
C PHE A 45 8.34 3.36 2.73
N ASP A 46 9.17 4.40 2.78
CA ASP A 46 10.40 4.47 2.00
C ASP A 46 11.39 3.35 2.33
N THR A 47 11.46 2.94 3.60
CA THR A 47 12.39 1.90 4.04
C THR A 47 11.88 0.50 3.70
N PHE A 48 10.61 0.22 3.96
CA PHE A 48 10.09 -1.14 3.93
C PHE A 48 9.35 -1.52 2.64
N PHE A 49 8.89 -0.55 1.85
CA PHE A 49 8.01 -0.81 0.71
C PHE A 49 8.51 -0.19 -0.60
N ARG A 50 9.05 1.04 -0.58
CA ARG A 50 9.56 1.70 -1.80
C ARG A 50 10.54 0.84 -2.61
N PRO A 51 11.50 0.10 -2.02
CA PRO A 51 12.40 -0.74 -2.81
C PRO A 51 11.66 -1.80 -3.64
N TYR A 52 10.54 -2.32 -3.14
CA TYR A 52 9.74 -3.32 -3.85
C TYR A 52 8.79 -2.70 -4.88
N TYR A 53 8.31 -1.48 -4.63
CA TYR A 53 7.62 -0.70 -5.64
C TYR A 53 8.55 -0.37 -6.81
N GLU A 54 9.76 0.13 -6.54
CA GLU A 54 10.74 0.46 -7.61
C GLU A 54 11.18 -0.80 -8.38
N LYS A 55 11.30 -1.94 -7.71
CA LYS A 55 11.75 -3.19 -8.33
C LYS A 55 10.66 -3.92 -9.14
N TRP A 56 9.42 -3.92 -8.66
CA TRP A 56 8.34 -4.74 -9.25
C TRP A 56 7.01 -4.01 -9.46
N GLY A 57 6.91 -2.74 -9.10
CA GLY A 57 5.67 -1.99 -9.13
C GLY A 57 4.67 -2.40 -8.06
N TRP A 58 5.10 -3.09 -6.99
CA TRP A 58 4.21 -3.58 -5.94
C TRP A 58 3.71 -2.42 -5.06
N PRO A 59 2.40 -2.12 -5.05
CA PRO A 59 1.84 -1.09 -4.18
C PRO A 59 1.68 -1.59 -2.74
N VAL A 60 1.48 -0.65 -1.81
CA VAL A 60 1.10 -0.92 -0.42
C VAL A 60 -0.13 -0.10 -0.05
N VAL A 61 -1.07 -0.68 0.70
CA VAL A 61 -2.24 0.02 1.23
C VAL A 61 -1.94 0.52 2.64
N ASN A 62 -2.17 1.80 2.89
CA ASN A 62 -2.05 2.42 4.19
C ASN A 62 -3.43 2.46 4.87
N ALA A 63 -3.62 1.64 5.90
CA ALA A 63 -4.82 1.62 6.73
C ALA A 63 -4.76 2.72 7.80
N TRP A 64 -4.78 3.97 7.31
CA TRP A 64 -4.53 5.16 8.12
C TRP A 64 -5.59 5.39 9.20
N ILE A 65 -5.16 5.62 10.45
CA ILE A 65 -6.06 5.99 11.55
C ILE A 65 -6.47 7.47 11.42
N SER A 66 -7.71 7.74 11.00
CA SER A 66 -8.24 9.09 10.73
C SER A 66 -8.68 9.91 11.95
N HIS A 67 -8.58 9.37 13.17
CA HIS A 67 -9.02 10.07 14.38
C HIS A 67 -8.31 11.44 14.56
N PRO A 68 -9.04 12.55 14.82
CA PRO A 68 -8.46 13.89 14.78
C PRO A 68 -7.42 14.17 15.88
N GLU A 69 -7.51 13.47 17.01
CA GLU A 69 -6.50 13.60 18.06
C GLU A 69 -5.26 12.74 17.73
N GLN A 70 -4.08 13.38 17.79
CA GLN A 70 -2.73 12.81 17.67
C GLN A 70 -2.14 12.62 16.26
N THR A 71 -2.17 13.63 15.40
CA THR A 71 -1.12 13.75 14.37
C THR A 71 0.06 14.51 14.97
N GLN A 72 1.17 13.80 15.17
CA GLN A 72 2.46 14.46 15.36
C GLN A 72 2.64 15.45 14.18
N ALA A 73 3.08 16.67 14.46
CA ALA A 73 3.14 17.73 13.44
C ALA A 73 3.92 17.25 12.20
N GLY A 74 3.38 17.50 11.00
CA GLY A 74 4.00 17.10 9.72
C GLY A 74 3.57 15.72 9.21
N LEU A 75 3.00 14.86 10.07
CA LEU A 75 2.68 13.49 9.70
C LEU A 75 1.54 13.39 8.67
N TRP A 76 0.56 14.30 8.75
CA TRP A 76 -0.52 14.36 7.76
C TRP A 76 -0.01 14.81 6.40
N GLU A 77 0.85 15.83 6.37
CA GLU A 77 1.46 16.38 5.17
C GLU A 77 2.33 15.33 4.46
N GLU A 78 3.09 14.54 5.22
CA GLU A 78 3.85 13.40 4.70
C GLU A 78 2.94 12.32 4.09
N ASN A 79 1.84 12.00 4.77
CA ASN A 79 0.88 11.01 4.28
C ASN A 79 0.20 11.50 2.99
N GLU A 80 -0.20 12.76 2.93
CA GLU A 80 -0.76 13.38 1.73
C GLU A 80 0.26 13.39 0.57
N ALA A 81 1.54 13.63 0.86
CA ALA A 81 2.60 13.55 -0.13
C ALA A 81 2.78 12.13 -0.68
N LEU A 82 2.75 11.10 0.18
CA LEU A 82 2.79 9.70 -0.24
C LEU A 82 1.64 9.33 -1.18
N ALA A 83 0.42 9.75 -0.86
CA ALA A 83 -0.76 9.50 -1.70
C ALA A 83 -0.59 10.05 -3.13
N ARG A 84 0.04 11.23 -3.28
CA ARG A 84 0.30 11.83 -4.59
C ARG A 84 1.31 11.04 -5.44
N GLU A 85 2.13 10.18 -4.83
CA GLU A 85 3.10 9.36 -5.56
C GLU A 85 2.48 8.10 -6.18
N GLY A 86 1.26 7.72 -5.77
CA GLY A 86 0.46 6.68 -6.42
C GLY A 86 0.89 5.22 -6.17
N TRP A 87 1.84 4.99 -5.27
CA TRP A 87 2.28 3.64 -4.87
C TRP A 87 1.91 3.26 -3.45
N VAL A 88 1.55 4.25 -2.63
CA VAL A 88 0.84 4.07 -1.38
C VAL A 88 -0.63 4.35 -1.67
N ASP A 89 -1.44 3.29 -1.60
CA ASP A 89 -2.89 3.32 -1.73
C ASP A 89 -3.54 3.47 -0.34
N TYR A 90 -4.84 3.77 -0.28
CA TYR A 90 -5.53 4.08 0.98
C TYR A 90 -6.88 3.37 1.07
N GLN A 91 -7.26 3.02 2.30
CA GLN A 91 -8.59 2.48 2.65
C GLN A 91 -9.50 3.58 3.22
#